data_AF-A0A8K0HJ57-F1
#
_entry.id   AF-A0A8K0HJ57-F1
#
_cell.length_a   1.000
_cell.length_b   1.000
_cell.length_c   1.000
_cell.angle_alpha   90.00
_cell.angle_beta   90.00
_cell.angle_gamma   90.00
#
_symmetry.space_group_name_H-M   'P 1'
#
loop_
_entity.id
_entity.type
_entity.pdbx_description
1 polymer ?
#
loop_
_entity_poly.entity_id
_entity_poly.type
_entity_poly.pdbx_seq_one_letter_code
_entity_poly.pdbx_strand_id
1 'polypeptide(L)'
;MLSFEAPKIRLLHSLSIEIETMQAWLQLMKEAAEEADPSGLNCNCEAQHRYLTWRAEKELLRNFLFNGIDKLGSKSFLDYFPEYRCEDGTVNGKRSMVGKSLESRPFGIPTENSLVPYFKAYG
;
A
#
# COMPACT_ATOMS: atom_id res chain seq x y z
N MET A 1 -29.14 0.35 29.16
CA MET A 1 -28.26 1.48 28.82
C MET A 1 -26.81 1.02 28.55
N LEU A 2 -26.61 -0.14 27.90
CA LEU A 2 -25.29 -0.73 27.58
C LEU A 2 -24.98 -0.74 26.06
N SER A 3 -25.94 -0.35 25.22
CA SER A 3 -25.84 -0.43 23.75
C SER A 3 -24.97 0.67 23.11
N PHE A 4 -24.62 1.71 23.87
CA PHE A 4 -23.86 2.87 23.37
C PHE A 4 -22.37 2.87 23.75
N GLU A 5 -21.92 1.99 24.65
CA GLU A 5 -20.51 1.91 25.06
C GLU A 5 -19.62 1.23 24.00
N ALA A 6 -20.12 0.16 23.37
CA ALA A 6 -19.31 -0.62 22.41
C ALA A 6 -18.86 0.17 21.16
N PRO A 7 -19.70 1.01 20.51
CA PRO A 7 -19.26 1.86 19.40
C PRO A 7 -18.20 2.89 19.82
N LYS A 8 -18.36 3.51 21.00
CA LYS A 8 -17.43 4.52 21.52
C LYS A 8 -16.06 3.92 21.83
N ILE A 9 -16.04 2.74 22.45
CA ILE A 9 -14.81 1.99 22.71
C ILE A 9 -14.09 1.61 21.41
N ARG A 10 -14.82 1.14 20.38
CA ARG A 10 -14.23 0.82 19.07
C ARG A 10 -13.61 2.04 18.38
N LEU A 11 -14.28 3.19 18.43
CA LEU A 11 -13.75 4.43 17.86
C LEU A 11 -12.49 4.88 18.58
N LEU A 12 -12.48 4.86 19.92
CA LEU A 12 -11.31 5.19 20.72
C LEU A 12 -10.12 4.27 20.41
N HIS A 13 -10.37 2.96 20.28
CA HIS A 13 -9.33 2.01 19.89
C HIS A 13 -8.81 2.29 18.46
N SER A 14 -9.69 2.60 17.51
CA SER A 14 -9.28 2.96 16.14
C SER A 14 -8.38 4.20 16.14
N LEU A 15 -8.77 5.24 16.86
CA LEU A 15 -7.98 6.47 16.98
C LEU A 15 -6.64 6.22 17.68
N SER A 16 -6.59 5.38 18.72
CA SER A 16 -5.33 5.00 19.38
C SER A 16 -4.38 4.31 18.40
N ILE A 17 -4.89 3.36 17.61
CA ILE A 17 -4.11 2.64 16.60
C ILE A 17 -3.61 3.60 15.51
N GLU A 18 -4.43 4.54 15.04
CA GLU A 18 -4.01 5.56 14.08
C GLU A 18 -2.89 6.45 14.63
N ILE A 19 -3.00 6.87 15.89
CA ILE A 19 -1.97 7.69 16.54
C ILE A 19 -0.67 6.89 16.70
N GLU A 20 -0.73 5.66 17.20
CA GLU A 20 0.44 4.80 17.40
C GLU A 20 1.15 4.49 16.08
N THR A 21 0.40 4.20 15.01
CA THR A 21 0.96 3.93 13.68
C THR A 21 1.64 5.18 13.08
N MET A 22 1.05 6.37 13.26
CA MET A 22 1.67 7.62 12.85
C MET A 22 2.95 7.93 13.65
N GLN A 23 2.94 7.69 14.96
CA GLN A 23 4.12 7.90 15.80
C GLN A 23 5.27 6.96 15.42
N ALA A 24 4.97 5.68 15.15
CA ALA A 24 5.97 4.72 14.68
C ALA A 24 6.57 5.15 13.32
N TRP A 25 5.73 5.60 12.38
CA TRP A 25 6.20 6.13 11.09
C TRP A 25 7.10 7.35 11.27
N LEU A 26 6.74 8.29 12.15
CA LEU A 26 7.58 9.45 12.46
C LEU A 26 8.92 9.05 13.07
N GLN A 27 8.97 7.99 13.87
CA GLN A 27 10.22 7.48 14.42
C GLN A 27 11.12 6.90 13.33
N LEU A 28 10.57 6.09 12.42
CA LEU A 28 11.31 5.57 11.27
C LEU A 28 11.87 6.70 10.40
N MET A 29 11.10 7.77 10.17
CA MET A 29 11.56 8.93 9.42
C MET A 29 12.72 9.69 10.09
N LYS A 30 12.78 9.70 11.43
CA LYS A 30 13.89 10.32 12.18
C LYS A 30 15.18 9.50 12.07
N GLU A 31 15.06 8.18 11.96
CA GLU A 31 16.19 7.24 11.90
C GLU A 31 16.64 6.97 10.46
N ALA A 32 15.82 7.28 9.47
CA ALA A 32 16.13 7.09 8.06
C ALA A 32 17.39 7.87 7.66
N ALA A 33 18.37 7.15 7.09
CA ALA A 33 19.53 7.76 6.44
C ALA A 33 19.21 8.08 4.97
N GLU A 34 19.77 9.16 4.45
CA GLU A 34 19.66 9.49 3.03
C GLU A 34 20.36 8.43 2.18
N GLU A 35 19.68 7.93 1.14
CA GLU A 35 20.30 7.07 0.15
C GLU A 35 21.19 7.90 -0.76
N ALA A 36 22.49 7.58 -0.79
CA ALA A 36 23.46 8.30 -1.59
C ALA A 36 23.80 7.58 -2.90
N ASP A 37 23.56 6.26 -2.96
CA ASP A 37 23.86 5.48 -4.15
C ASP A 37 22.85 5.79 -5.29
N PRO A 38 23.30 6.21 -6.47
CA PRO A 38 22.40 6.52 -7.58
C PRO A 38 21.51 5.34 -8.02
N SER A 39 22.00 4.10 -7.90
CA SER A 39 21.21 2.93 -8.28
C SER A 39 20.12 2.63 -7.24
N GLY A 40 20.44 2.80 -5.95
CA GLY A 40 19.48 2.74 -4.84
C GLY A 40 18.39 3.80 -4.97
N LEU A 41 18.77 5.06 -5.24
CA LEU A 41 17.81 6.14 -5.49
C LEU A 41 16.88 5.83 -6.66
N ASN A 42 17.41 5.33 -7.77
CA ASN A 42 16.59 4.97 -8.93
C ASN A 42 15.60 3.84 -8.60
N CYS A 43 16.04 2.81 -7.87
CA CYS A 43 15.15 1.74 -7.40
C CYS A 43 14.05 2.27 -6.47
N ASN A 44 14.37 3.18 -5.56
CA ASN A 44 13.41 3.79 -4.64
C ASN A 44 12.38 4.65 -5.38
N CYS A 45 12.83 5.50 -6.31
CA CYS A 45 11.97 6.30 -7.17
C CYS A 45 11.04 5.42 -8.01
N GLU A 46 11.57 4.37 -8.64
CA GLU A 46 10.81 3.43 -9.46
C GLU A 46 9.76 2.68 -8.63
N ALA A 47 10.11 2.23 -7.43
CA ALA A 47 9.17 1.57 -6.52
C ALA A 47 8.03 2.51 -6.08
N GLN A 48 8.36 3.76 -5.74
CA GLN A 48 7.37 4.77 -5.38
C GLN A 48 6.49 5.13 -6.59
N HIS A 49 7.06 5.31 -7.77
CA HIS A 49 6.32 5.58 -9.00
C HIS A 49 5.34 4.46 -9.34
N ARG A 50 5.78 3.20 -9.23
CA ARG A 50 4.92 2.02 -9.40
C ARG A 50 3.74 2.01 -8.42
N TYR A 51 4.00 2.27 -7.14
CA TYR A 51 2.95 2.31 -6.11
C TYR A 51 1.93 3.43 -6.37
N LEU A 52 2.40 4.63 -6.68
CA LEU A 52 1.53 5.77 -6.98
C LEU A 52 0.73 5.54 -8.27
N THR A 53 1.32 4.92 -9.29
CA THR A 53 0.64 4.59 -10.55
C THR A 53 -0.51 3.63 -10.31
N TRP A 54 -0.29 2.62 -9.48
CA TRP A 54 -1.35 1.72 -9.05
C TRP A 54 -2.49 2.45 -8.33
N ARG A 55 -2.17 3.29 -7.34
CA ARG A 55 -3.18 4.01 -6.54
C ARG A 55 -3.96 5.02 -7.39
N ALA A 56 -3.29 5.74 -8.28
CA ALA A 56 -3.87 6.73 -9.15
C ALA A 56 -4.88 6.14 -10.15
N GLU A 57 -4.60 4.97 -10.71
CA GLU A 57 -5.50 4.31 -11.66
C GLU A 57 -6.77 3.76 -10.98
N LYS A 58 -6.72 3.52 -9.67
CA LYS A 58 -7.83 2.93 -8.91
C LYS A 58 -8.64 3.94 -8.08
N GLU A 59 -8.31 5.23 -8.16
CA GLU A 59 -8.92 6.31 -7.37
C GLU A 59 -9.25 7.54 -8.23
N LEU A 60 -10.43 8.14 -8.04
CA LEU A 60 -10.97 9.19 -8.93
C LEU A 60 -10.26 10.57 -8.81
N LEU A 61 -9.41 10.77 -7.80
CA LEU A 61 -8.82 12.07 -7.46
C LEU A 61 -7.32 12.13 -7.78
N ARG A 62 -6.89 11.52 -8.89
CA ARG A 62 -5.47 11.41 -9.29
C ARG A 62 -4.69 12.72 -9.14
N ASN A 63 -5.19 13.81 -9.70
CA ASN A 63 -4.48 15.09 -9.75
C ASN A 63 -4.36 15.79 -8.39
N PHE A 64 -5.24 15.46 -7.44
CA PHE A 64 -5.22 16.02 -6.09
C PHE A 64 -4.40 15.15 -5.13
N LEU A 65 -4.62 13.83 -5.15
CA LEU A 65 -4.01 12.90 -4.19
C LEU A 65 -2.60 12.46 -4.58
N PHE A 66 -2.25 12.46 -5.86
CA PHE A 66 -1.00 11.90 -6.38
C PHE A 66 -0.25 12.90 -7.28
N ASN A 67 -0.14 14.14 -6.81
CA ASN A 67 0.61 15.18 -7.51
C ASN A 67 2.08 14.77 -7.69
N GLY A 68 2.63 15.00 -8.89
CA GLY A 68 4.04 14.77 -9.18
C GLY A 68 4.36 13.37 -9.69
N ILE A 69 3.36 12.50 -9.85
CA ILE A 69 3.56 11.14 -10.39
C ILE A 69 4.28 11.15 -11.75
N ASP A 70 3.86 12.04 -12.66
CA ASP A 70 4.45 12.15 -14.00
C ASP A 70 5.90 12.69 -13.99
N LYS A 71 6.39 13.19 -12.85
CA LYS A 71 7.78 13.63 -12.66
C LYS A 71 8.68 12.52 -12.13
N LEU A 72 8.09 11.49 -11.51
CA LEU A 72 8.83 10.42 -10.84
C LEU A 72 9.19 9.28 -11.80
N GLY A 73 8.45 9.15 -12.91
CA GLY A 73 8.74 8.18 -13.96
C GLY A 73 7.88 8.39 -15.20
N SER A 74 8.20 7.68 -16.28
CA SER A 74 7.50 7.75 -17.57
C SER A 74 6.70 6.49 -17.92
N LYS A 75 6.84 5.41 -17.13
CA LYS A 75 6.13 4.15 -17.32
C LYS A 75 4.63 4.32 -17.07
N SER A 76 3.83 3.80 -17.98
CA SER A 76 2.38 3.75 -17.84
C SER A 76 1.93 2.65 -16.86
N PHE A 77 0.65 2.64 -16.52
CA PHE A 77 0.06 1.58 -15.70
C PHE A 77 0.27 0.18 -16.29
N LEU A 78 0.12 0.03 -17.62
CA LEU A 78 0.28 -1.26 -18.30
C LEU A 78 1.74 -1.71 -18.43
N ASP A 79 2.71 -0.81 -18.24
CA ASP A 79 4.13 -1.19 -18.17
C ASP A 79 4.45 -1.91 -16.84
N TYR A 80 3.74 -1.57 -15.76
CA TYR A 80 3.89 -2.22 -14.45
C TYR A 80 2.94 -3.39 -14.21
N PHE A 81 1.76 -3.35 -14.82
CA PHE A 81 0.67 -4.30 -14.59
C PHE A 81 0.07 -4.76 -15.94
N PRO A 82 0.84 -5.50 -16.75
CA PRO A 82 0.43 -5.90 -18.09
C PRO A 82 -0.80 -6.83 -18.09
N GLU A 83 -1.09 -7.50 -16.98
CA GLU A 83 -2.24 -8.39 -16.81
C GLU A 83 -3.59 -7.66 -16.92
N TYR A 84 -3.58 -6.33 -16.80
CA TYR A 84 -4.76 -5.49 -16.99
C TYR A 84 -4.99 -5.08 -18.45
N ARG A 85 -4.13 -5.50 -19.39
CA ARG A 85 -4.30 -5.15 -20.80
C ARG A 85 -5.50 -5.89 -21.40
N CYS A 86 -6.45 -5.14 -21.96
CA CYS A 86 -7.52 -5.68 -22.81
C CYS A 86 -7.00 -5.96 -24.23
N GLU A 87 -7.73 -6.76 -25.01
CA GLU A 87 -7.37 -7.08 -26.41
C GLU A 87 -7.30 -5.83 -27.30
N ASP A 88 -8.09 -4.80 -27.00
CA ASP A 88 -8.09 -3.49 -27.67
C ASP A 88 -6.94 -2.56 -27.22
N GLY A 89 -6.09 -3.03 -26.31
CA GLY A 89 -4.97 -2.27 -25.75
C GLY A 89 -5.32 -1.34 -24.59
N THR A 90 -6.60 -1.24 -24.19
CA THR A 90 -7.03 -0.40 -23.06
C THR A 90 -6.78 -1.08 -21.71
N VAL A 91 -6.95 -0.31 -20.61
CA VAL A 91 -6.86 -0.82 -19.24
C VAL A 91 -8.19 -1.45 -18.84
N ASN A 92 -8.12 -2.68 -18.33
CA ASN A 92 -9.28 -3.40 -17.82
C ASN A 92 -9.92 -2.67 -16.63
N GLY A 93 -11.22 -2.39 -16.73
CA GLY A 93 -12.00 -1.70 -15.70
C GLY A 93 -12.18 -2.48 -14.39
N LYS A 94 -11.82 -3.77 -14.33
CA LYS A 94 -11.84 -4.53 -13.08
C LYS A 94 -10.89 -3.92 -12.05
N ARG A 95 -11.30 -3.89 -10.77
CA ARG A 95 -10.42 -3.44 -9.68
C ARG A 95 -9.29 -4.44 -9.41
N SER A 96 -9.61 -5.73 -9.44
CA SER A 96 -8.66 -6.85 -9.26
C SER A 96 -8.82 -7.86 -10.41
N MET A 97 -7.72 -8.23 -11.06
CA MET A 97 -7.74 -9.30 -12.08
C MET A 97 -7.86 -10.70 -11.47
N VAL A 98 -7.29 -10.89 -10.28
CA VAL A 98 -7.30 -12.17 -9.55
C VAL A 98 -8.59 -12.35 -8.73
N GLY A 99 -9.36 -11.28 -8.52
CA GLY A 99 -10.50 -11.27 -7.61
C GLY A 99 -10.10 -11.00 -6.16
N LYS A 100 -11.04 -11.20 -5.23
CA LYS A 100 -10.79 -11.14 -3.78
C LYS A 100 -10.57 -12.57 -3.28
N SER A 101 -9.46 -12.83 -2.58
CA SER A 101 -9.10 -14.19 -2.15
C SER A 101 -8.81 -14.33 -0.65
N LEU A 102 -8.47 -13.24 0.04
CA LEU A 102 -8.08 -13.30 1.45
C LEU A 102 -9.29 -13.14 2.38
N GLU A 103 -9.82 -14.26 2.86
CA GLU A 103 -10.93 -14.30 3.82
C GLU A 103 -10.49 -14.00 5.26
N SER A 104 -9.23 -14.26 5.59
CA SER A 104 -8.65 -14.02 6.91
C SER A 104 -7.26 -13.40 6.81
N ARG A 105 -6.76 -12.83 7.93
CA ARG A 105 -5.45 -12.15 7.99
C ARG A 105 -4.36 -13.12 7.51
N PRO A 106 -3.61 -12.78 6.44
CA PRO A 106 -2.64 -13.70 5.84
C PRO A 106 -1.34 -13.85 6.67
N PHE A 107 -1.23 -13.13 7.78
CA PHE A 107 -0.05 -13.11 8.64
C PHE A 107 -0.32 -13.81 9.97
N GLY A 108 0.54 -14.76 10.32
CA GLY A 108 0.58 -15.36 11.67
C GLY A 108 1.12 -14.39 12.73
N ILE A 109 1.04 -14.81 14.00
CA ILE A 109 1.73 -14.13 15.09
C ILE A 109 3.23 -14.40 14.91
N PRO A 110 4.10 -13.37 14.87
CA PRO A 110 5.55 -13.59 14.82
C PRO A 110 6.00 -14.44 16.02
N THR A 111 6.68 -15.55 15.78
CA THR A 111 7.40 -16.28 16.82
C THR A 111 8.80 -15.66 16.98
N GLU A 112 9.46 -15.91 18.11
CA GLU A 112 10.74 -15.30 18.52
C GLU A 112 11.87 -15.41 17.47
N ASN A 113 11.73 -16.35 16.51
CA ASN A 113 12.70 -16.60 15.43
C ASN A 113 12.25 -16.09 14.04
N SER A 114 11.13 -15.38 13.92
CA SER A 114 10.59 -14.92 12.63
C SER A 114 10.70 -13.40 12.51
N LEU A 115 11.69 -12.91 11.76
CA LEU A 115 11.90 -11.48 11.47
C LEU A 115 10.76 -10.87 10.62
N VAL A 116 9.86 -11.68 10.09
CA VAL A 116 8.73 -11.25 9.26
C VAL A 116 7.51 -12.10 9.63
N PRO A 117 6.28 -11.55 9.70
CA PRO A 117 5.09 -12.35 9.89
C PRO A 117 4.98 -13.41 8.78
N TYR A 118 4.96 -14.70 9.14
CA TYR A 118 4.86 -15.79 8.17
C TYR A 118 3.58 -15.65 7.35
N PHE A 119 3.72 -15.58 6.02
CA PHE A 119 2.59 -15.57 5.11
C PHE A 119 1.95 -16.96 5.15
N LYS A 120 0.72 -17.06 5.66
CA LYS A 120 -0.07 -18.28 5.59
C LYS A 120 -0.43 -18.49 4.12
N ALA A 121 0.30 -19.36 3.43
CA ALA A 121 -0.12 -19.85 2.13
C ALA A 121 -1.41 -20.64 2.32
N TYR A 122 -2.55 -20.05 1.95
CA TYR A 122 -3.79 -20.77 1.82
C TYR A 122 -3.75 -21.45 0.45
N GLY A 123 -3.57 -22.77 0.45
CA GLY A 123 -3.69 -23.64 -0.72
C GLY A 123 -5.12 -24.12 -0.91
#